data_AF-A0A9X6WUY4-F1
#
_entry.id   AF-A0A9X6WUY4-F1
#
_cell.length_a   1.000
_cell.length_b   1.000
_cell.length_c   1.000
_cell.angle_alpha   90.00
_cell.angle_beta   90.00
_cell.angle_gamma   90.00
#
_symmetry.space_group_name_H-M   'P 1'
#
loop_
_entity.id
_entity.type
_entity.pdbx_description
1 polymer ?
#
loop_
_entity_poly.entity_id
_entity_poly.type
_entity_poly.pdbx_seq_one_letter_code
_entity_poly.pdbx_strand_id
1 'polypeptide(L)' 'MCKSKGKYKPAENVHHLKEVKTHPHLAMDLDNLQCLCIRCHNEVHDRLDKVDKKIPK' A
#
# COMPACT_ATOMS: atom_id res chain seq x y z
N MET A 1 0.43 1.34 -7.07
CA MET A 1 -0.05 0.19 -7.87
C MET A 1 0.96 -0.19 -8.96
N CYS A 2 1.63 -1.35 -8.88
CA CYS A 2 2.61 -1.75 -9.90
C CYS A 2 1.94 -2.09 -11.24
N LYS A 3 0.91 -2.95 -11.22
CA LYS A 3 0.24 -3.45 -12.43
C LYS A 3 -0.36 -2.33 -13.29
N SER A 4 -1.06 -1.37 -12.67
CA SER A 4 -1.64 -0.23 -13.41
C SER A 4 -0.59 0.71 -13.98
N LYS A 5 0.64 0.72 -13.43
CA LYS A 5 1.79 1.47 -13.94
C LYS A 5 2.59 0.66 -14.98
N GLY A 6 2.09 -0.48 -15.46
CA GLY A 6 2.79 -1.37 -16.40
C GLY A 6 4.00 -2.08 -15.81
N LYS A 7 4.08 -2.21 -14.48
CA LYS A 7 5.21 -2.82 -13.76
C LYS A 7 4.80 -4.08 -13.01
N TYR A 8 5.74 -4.99 -12.81
CA TYR A 8 5.57 -6.17 -11.96
C TYR A 8 6.44 -6.07 -10.70
N LYS A 9 5.85 -6.37 -9.54
CA LYS A 9 6.55 -6.59 -8.28
C LYS A 9 5.67 -7.54 -7.44
N PRO A 10 6.23 -8.54 -6.74
CA PRO A 10 5.46 -9.35 -5.82
C PRO A 10 4.74 -8.49 -4.79
N ALA A 11 3.53 -8.90 -4.42
CA ALA A 11 2.78 -8.28 -3.34
C ALA A 11 3.43 -8.66 -2.00
N GLU A 12 3.45 -7.69 -1.08
CA GLU A 12 4.02 -7.85 0.26
C GLU A 12 2.97 -7.60 1.34
N ASN A 13 1.91 -6.85 1.02
CA ASN A 13 0.82 -6.52 1.94
C ASN A 13 -0.54 -6.58 1.25
N VAL A 14 -1.59 -6.75 2.06
CA VAL A 14 -2.98 -6.53 1.68
C VAL A 14 -3.43 -5.19 2.25
N HIS A 15 -3.92 -4.30 1.38
CA HIS A 15 -4.39 -2.96 1.72
C HIS A 15 -5.92 -2.90 1.73
N HIS A 16 -6.51 -2.17 2.66
CA HIS A 16 -7.94 -1.90 2.68
C HIS A 16 -8.23 -0.56 2.00
N LEU A 17 -9.02 -0.56 0.91
CA LEU A 17 -9.40 0.65 0.19
C LEU A 17 -10.17 1.63 1.09
N LYS A 18 -11.08 1.10 1.91
CA LYS A 18 -11.71 1.78 3.03
C LYS A 18 -11.14 1.23 4.33
N GLU A 19 -10.55 2.11 5.15
CA GLU A 19 -9.87 1.69 6.38
C GLU A 19 -10.80 1.01 7.39
N VAL A 20 -10.33 -0.08 8.00
CA VAL A 20 -11.05 -0.84 9.03
C VAL A 20 -11.47 0.04 10.21
N LYS A 21 -10.68 1.07 10.55
CA LYS A 21 -10.97 2.01 11.65
C LYS A 21 -12.32 2.73 11.46
N THR A 22 -12.72 3.00 10.21
CA THR A 22 -13.97 3.70 9.88
C THR A 22 -15.03 2.78 9.31
N HIS A 23 -14.62 1.69 8.65
CA HIS A 23 -15.51 0.73 7.99
C HIS A 23 -15.18 -0.72 8.39
N PRO A 24 -15.34 -1.09 9.68
CA PRO A 24 -14.95 -2.41 10.16
C PRO A 24 -15.73 -3.56 9.49
N HIS A 25 -16.96 -3.28 9.04
CA HIS A 25 -17.80 -4.24 8.31
C HIS A 25 -17.23 -4.65 6.95
N LEU A 26 -16.27 -3.90 6.39
CA LEU A 26 -15.62 -4.20 5.10
C LEU A 26 -14.23 -4.84 5.27
N ALA A 27 -13.84 -5.24 6.48
CA ALA A 27 -12.49 -5.76 6.73
C ALA A 27 -12.13 -7.01 5.92
N MET A 28 -13.14 -7.84 5.60
CA MET A 28 -12.96 -9.10 4.87
C MET A 28 -13.65 -9.11 3.50
N ASP A 29 -14.14 -7.95 3.04
CA ASP A 29 -14.74 -7.82 1.71
C ASP A 29 -13.63 -7.79 0.66
N LEU A 30 -13.59 -8.78 -0.23
CA LEU A 30 -12.57 -8.88 -1.27
C LEU A 30 -12.53 -7.66 -2.19
N ASP A 31 -13.68 -7.02 -2.43
CA ASP A 31 -13.74 -5.80 -3.25
C ASP A 31 -13.17 -4.58 -2.53
N ASN A 32 -13.00 -4.67 -1.20
CA ASN A 32 -12.32 -3.66 -0.37
C ASN A 32 -10.83 -3.96 -0.16
N LEU A 33 -10.31 -5.09 -0.63
CA LEU A 33 -8.93 -5.52 -0.40
C LEU A 33 -8.09 -5.46 -1.68
N GLN A 34 -6.85 -4.99 -1.55
CA GLN A 34 -5.92 -4.88 -2.66
C GLN A 34 -4.52 -5.36 -2.28
N CYS A 35 -3.98 -6.32 -3.03
CA CYS A 35 -2.59 -6.76 -2.88
C CYS A 35 -1.63 -5.71 -3.45
N LEU A 36 -0.70 -5.22 -2.62
CA LEU A 36 0.28 -4.19 -2.96
C LEU A 36 1.70 -4.60 -2.52
N CYS A 37 2.71 -4.13 -3.25
CA CYS A 37 4.08 -4.14 -2.74
C CYS A 37 4.25 -3.05 -1.66
N ILE A 38 5.27 -3.16 -0.80
CA ILE A 38 5.48 -2.25 0.33
C ILE A 38 5.56 -0.77 -0.09
N ARG A 39 6.21 -0.49 -1.23
CA ARG A 39 6.33 0.88 -1.75
C ARG A 39 4.99 1.46 -2.17
N CYS A 40 4.17 0.67 -2.86
CA CYS A 40 2.82 1.11 -3.26
C CYS A 40 1.91 1.25 -2.05
N HIS A 41 2.04 0.38 -1.05
CA HIS A 41 1.28 0.47 0.19
C HIS A 41 1.61 1.78 0.94
N ASN A 42 2.91 2.13 1.03
CA ASN A 42 3.35 3.37 1.66
C ASN A 42 2.91 4.61 0.87
N GLU A 43 2.91 4.55 -0.47
CA GLU A 43 2.38 5.62 -1.34
C GLU A 43 0.90 5.92 -1.03
N VAL A 44 0.07 4.89 -0.81
CA VAL A 44 -1.37 5.09 -0.52
C VAL A 44 -1.60 5.74 0.85
N HIS A 45 -0.78 5.40 1.85
CA HIS A 45 -0.87 6.01 3.18
C HIS A 45 -0.03 7.28 3.34
N ASP A 46 0.54 7.82 2.25
CA ASP A 46 1.44 8.98 2.25
C ASP A 46 2.64 8.84 3.23
N ARG A 47 3.15 7.60 3.37
CA ARG A 47 4.25 7.24 4.29
C ARG A 47 5.61 7.23 3.62
N LEU A 48 5.76 7.88 2.46
CA LEU A 48 7.04 7.93 1.74
C LEU A 48 8.02 8.94 2.35
N ASP A 49 7.55 9.83 3.24
CA ASP A 49 8.30 10.99 3.75
C ASP A 49 9.30 10.73 4.90
N LYS A 50 9.75 9.48 5.12
CA LYS A 50 10.76 9.20 6.16
C LYS A 50 11.92 8.33 5.71
N VAL A 51 12.25 8.35 4.42
CA VAL A 51 13.60 7.97 3.99
C VAL A 51 14.43 9.25 3.97
N ASP A 52 14.88 9.67 5.15
CA ASP A 52 16.02 10.57 5.27
C ASP A 52 17.09 10.05 4.32
N LYS A 53 17.45 10.87 3.32
CA LYS A 53 18.51 10.55 2.39
C LYS A 53 19.77 10.43 3.23
N LYS A 54 20.14 9.20 3.62
CA LYS A 54 21.48 8.93 4.15
C LYS A 54 22.45 9.26 3.03
N ILE A 55 22.98 10.48 3.06
CA ILE A 55 24.10 10.90 2.21
C ILE A 55 25.25 9.95 2.57
N PRO A 56 25.80 9.18 1.60
CA PRO A 56 27.00 8.40 1.86
C PRO A 56 28.12 9.37 2.25
N LYS A 57 28.73 9.17 3.42
CA LYS A 57 30.02 9.77 3.77
C LYS A 57 31.13 9.11 2.97
#